data_AF-A0A1V4JJ01-F1
#
_entry.id   AF-A0A1V4JJ01-F1
#
_cell.length_a   1.000
_cell.length_b   1.000
_cell.length_c   1.000
_cell.angle_alpha   90.00
_cell.angle_beta   90.00
_cell.angle_gamma   90.00
#
_symmetry.space_group_name_H-M   'P 1'
#
loop_
_entity.id
_entity.type
_entity.pdbx_description
1 polymer ?
#
loop_
_entity_poly.entity_id
_entity_poly.type
_entity_poly.pdbx_seq_one_letter_code
_entity_poly.pdbx_strand_id
1 'polypeptide(L)'
;MADKTNTTGNVGPLLNEMGALVTEDTEKAELLNAFFVSTAGSCPEEPRTTEAPEEVGTMEESVLVDEDWVKDQLSNLDIHKSMNPDGMHPWVLRELAEVIARPLFIIFAKS
;
A
#
# COMPACT_ATOMS: atom_id res chain seq x y z
N MET A 1 15.81 23.42 -35.91
CA MET A 1 14.95 22.32 -35.41
C MET A 1 15.79 21.56 -34.40
N ALA A 2 15.38 21.57 -33.13
CA ALA A 2 16.21 21.14 -32.02
C ALA A 2 16.51 19.63 -32.05
N ASP A 3 17.78 19.28 -31.90
CA ASP A 3 18.25 17.92 -31.69
C ASP A 3 17.87 17.48 -30.26
N LYS A 4 17.07 16.43 -30.16
CA LYS A 4 16.58 15.86 -28.92
C LYS A 4 17.60 14.82 -28.45
N THR A 5 18.63 15.26 -27.74
CA THR A 5 19.60 14.34 -27.14
C THR A 5 18.95 13.60 -25.98
N ASN A 6 18.62 12.33 -26.24
CA ASN A 6 18.32 11.30 -25.28
C ASN A 6 19.54 11.08 -24.37
N THR A 7 19.53 11.69 -23.19
CA THR A 7 20.54 11.41 -22.16
C THR A 7 19.96 10.36 -21.22
N THR A 8 20.34 9.12 -21.46
CA THR A 8 20.19 7.99 -20.53
C THR A 8 20.57 8.46 -19.13
N GLY A 9 19.56 8.68 -18.28
CA GLY A 9 19.75 9.11 -16.90
C GLY A 9 20.31 7.93 -16.12
N ASN A 10 21.63 7.89 -15.93
CA ASN A 10 22.20 6.99 -14.94
C ASN A 10 21.77 7.46 -13.54
N VAL A 11 21.44 6.50 -12.68
CA VAL A 11 21.27 6.78 -11.26
C VAL A 11 22.65 7.14 -10.71
N GLY A 12 22.73 8.28 -10.02
CA GLY A 12 23.96 8.74 -9.38
C GLY A 12 24.50 7.72 -8.36
N PRO A 13 25.72 7.93 -7.84
CA PRO A 13 26.32 7.02 -6.87
C PRO A 13 25.41 6.81 -5.65
N LEU A 14 25.25 5.56 -5.23
CA LEU A 14 24.46 5.20 -4.05
C LEU A 14 25.40 4.96 -2.87
N LEU A 15 24.90 5.11 -1.64
CA LEU A 15 25.65 4.74 -0.44
C LEU A 15 25.19 3.35 0.01
N ASN A 16 26.14 2.43 0.22
CA ASN A 16 25.83 1.14 0.85
C ASN A 16 25.73 1.27 2.38
N GLU A 17 25.35 0.19 3.04
CA GLU A 17 25.23 0.12 4.50
C GLU A 17 26.55 0.48 5.24
N MET A 18 27.68 0.23 4.59
CA MET A 18 29.02 0.54 5.11
C MET A 18 29.44 2.00 4.88
N GLY A 19 28.57 2.83 4.31
CA GLY A 19 28.83 4.23 4.00
C GLY A 19 29.75 4.45 2.80
N ALA A 20 30.00 3.41 1.99
CA ALA A 20 30.83 3.50 0.78
C ALA A 20 29.97 3.83 -0.44
N LEU A 21 30.56 4.61 -1.37
CA LEU A 21 29.91 4.99 -2.62
C LEU A 21 29.95 3.84 -3.63
N VAL A 22 28.78 3.31 -3.94
CA VAL A 22 28.54 2.33 -5.00
C VAL A 22 28.32 3.06 -6.31
N THR A 23 29.19 2.78 -7.27
CA THR A 23 29.15 3.40 -8.61
C THR A 23 28.83 2.39 -9.71
N GLU A 24 29.05 1.10 -9.48
CA GLU A 24 28.78 0.02 -10.44
C GLU A 24 27.26 -0.22 -10.59
N ASP A 25 26.77 -0.30 -11.82
CA ASP A 25 25.32 -0.41 -12.10
C ASP A 25 24.71 -1.71 -11.55
N THR A 26 25.46 -2.83 -11.60
CA THR A 26 25.01 -4.13 -11.05
C THR A 26 24.83 -4.05 -9.54
N GLU A 27 25.82 -3.50 -8.83
CA GLU A 27 25.79 -3.38 -7.36
C GLU A 27 24.71 -2.37 -6.91
N LYS A 28 24.50 -1.27 -7.66
CA LYS A 28 23.38 -0.34 -7.43
C LYS A 28 22.03 -1.03 -7.56
N ALA A 29 21.86 -1.89 -8.56
CA ALA A 29 20.61 -2.61 -8.78
C ALA A 29 20.32 -3.61 -7.65
N GLU A 30 21.33 -4.34 -7.19
CA GLU A 30 21.20 -5.27 -6.05
C GLU A 30 20.85 -4.54 -4.75
N LEU A 31 21.53 -3.42 -4.46
CA LEU A 31 21.27 -2.61 -3.28
C LEU A 31 19.83 -2.07 -3.25
N LEU A 32 19.34 -1.56 -4.38
CA LEU A 32 17.96 -1.11 -4.51
C LEU A 32 16.97 -2.26 -4.34
N ASN A 33 17.23 -3.41 -4.98
CA ASN A 33 16.36 -4.58 -4.84
C ASN A 33 16.26 -5.06 -3.39
N ALA A 34 17.39 -5.12 -2.66
CA ALA A 34 17.42 -5.49 -1.25
C ALA A 34 16.58 -4.54 -0.37
N PHE A 35 16.64 -3.24 -0.65
CA PHE A 35 15.85 -2.23 0.05
C PHE A 35 14.33 -2.44 -0.12
N PHE A 36 13.88 -2.73 -1.35
CA PHE A 36 12.46 -2.99 -1.62
C PHE A 36 11.97 -4.30 -1.01
N VAL A 37 12.81 -5.36 -1.00
CA VAL A 37 12.47 -6.63 -0.33
C VAL A 37 12.31 -6.42 1.18
N SER A 38 13.22 -5.65 1.81
CA SER A 38 13.14 -5.33 3.24
C SER A 38 11.89 -4.51 3.59
N THR A 39 11.52 -3.56 2.73
CA THR A 39 10.34 -2.70 2.94
C THR A 39 9.01 -3.47 2.84
N ALA A 40 8.97 -4.55 2.04
CA ALA A 40 7.78 -5.41 1.92
C ALA A 40 7.69 -6.49 3.02
N GLY A 41 8.73 -6.64 3.85
CA GLY A 41 8.85 -7.70 4.85
C GLY A 41 8.73 -7.24 6.31
N SER A 42 8.66 -5.94 6.61
CA SER A 42 8.44 -5.46 7.98
C SER A 42 6.96 -5.51 8.39
N CYS A 43 6.33 -6.66 8.16
CA CYS A 43 5.11 -7.02 8.88
C CYS A 43 5.58 -7.47 10.28
N PRO A 44 5.03 -6.96 11.39
CA PRO A 44 5.38 -7.47 12.71
C PRO A 44 5.11 -8.98 12.73
N GLU A 45 6.12 -9.76 13.13
CA GLU A 45 6.00 -11.20 13.38
C GLU A 45 4.77 -11.48 14.25
N GLU A 46 3.75 -12.09 13.65
CA GLU A 46 2.75 -12.81 14.41
C GLU A 46 3.39 -14.08 14.99
N PRO A 47 3.12 -14.43 16.26
CA PRO A 47 3.63 -15.66 16.85
C PRO A 47 3.01 -16.86 16.13
N ARG A 48 3.84 -17.60 15.38
CA ARG A 48 3.46 -18.92 14.90
C ARG A 48 3.34 -19.86 16.09
N THR A 49 2.12 -20.33 16.34
CA THR A 49 1.88 -21.52 17.17
C THR A 49 1.25 -22.60 16.30
N THR A 50 2.05 -23.58 15.92
CA THR A 50 1.64 -24.78 15.19
C THR A 50 1.25 -25.85 16.20
N GLU A 51 -0.04 -26.09 16.39
CA GLU A 51 -0.56 -27.36 16.95
C GLU A 51 -1.83 -27.77 16.17
N ALA A 52 -2.06 -29.08 16.03
CA ALA A 52 -2.79 -29.77 14.96
C ALA A 52 -4.35 -29.76 15.06
N PRO A 53 -5.09 -30.38 14.10
CA PRO A 53 -6.37 -29.87 13.59
C PRO A 53 -7.62 -30.42 14.28
N GLU A 54 -8.58 -29.55 14.57
CA GLU A 54 -10.00 -29.93 14.62
C GLU A 54 -10.81 -28.94 13.78
N GLU A 55 -11.43 -29.48 12.74
CA GLU A 55 -12.27 -28.72 11.82
C GLU A 55 -13.52 -28.21 12.53
N VAL A 56 -13.67 -26.88 12.58
CA VAL A 56 -15.00 -26.28 12.71
C VAL A 56 -15.02 -24.96 11.95
N GLY A 57 -15.61 -25.00 10.75
CA GLY A 57 -16.02 -23.86 9.93
C GLY A 57 -14.90 -22.91 9.53
N THR A 58 -14.53 -22.90 8.25
CA THR A 58 -13.80 -21.77 7.65
C THR A 58 -14.70 -20.54 7.72
N MET A 59 -14.68 -19.83 8.86
CA MET A 59 -15.08 -18.44 8.90
C MET A 59 -13.92 -17.69 8.28
N GLU A 60 -14.06 -17.57 6.97
CA GLU A 60 -13.18 -16.87 6.06
C GLU A 60 -12.73 -15.60 6.77
N GLU A 61 -11.42 -15.47 6.97
CA GLU A 61 -10.75 -14.36 7.64
C GLU A 61 -10.81 -13.10 6.76
N SER A 62 -11.97 -12.80 6.19
CA SER A 62 -12.40 -11.43 6.01
C SER A 62 -12.52 -10.85 7.41
N VAL A 63 -11.48 -10.11 7.84
CA VAL A 63 -11.56 -9.16 8.95
C VAL A 63 -12.97 -8.59 8.94
N LEU A 64 -13.68 -8.67 10.07
CA LEU A 64 -15.07 -8.26 10.26
C LEU A 64 -15.24 -6.75 9.98
N VAL A 65 -15.12 -6.37 8.71
CA VAL A 65 -15.35 -5.02 8.21
C VAL A 65 -16.86 -4.90 8.18
N ASP A 66 -17.44 -4.28 9.20
CA ASP A 66 -18.87 -4.02 9.22
C ASP A 66 -19.21 -2.86 8.25
N GLU A 67 -20.40 -2.88 7.64
CA GLU A 67 -20.87 -1.79 6.78
C GLU A 67 -20.90 -0.45 7.54
N ASP A 68 -21.29 -0.47 8.82
CA ASP A 68 -21.28 0.71 9.67
C ASP A 68 -19.85 1.19 9.97
N TRP A 69 -18.88 0.29 10.05
CA TRP A 69 -17.48 0.67 10.17
C TRP A 69 -16.99 1.39 8.91
N VAL A 70 -17.31 0.88 7.71
CA VAL A 70 -16.95 1.55 6.43
C VAL A 70 -17.59 2.94 6.36
N LYS A 71 -18.86 3.05 6.76
CA LYS A 71 -19.58 4.32 6.80
C LYS A 71 -18.96 5.32 7.78
N ASP A 72 -18.55 4.87 8.98
CA ASP A 72 -17.88 5.70 9.97
C ASP A 72 -16.52 6.20 9.44
N GLN A 73 -15.75 5.34 8.78
CA GLN A 73 -14.50 5.73 8.13
C GLN A 73 -14.69 6.82 7.07
N LEU A 74 -15.73 6.71 6.22
CA LEU A 74 -16.06 7.71 5.21
C LEU A 74 -16.54 9.03 5.85
N SER A 75 -17.28 8.94 6.95
CA SER A 75 -17.81 10.10 7.68
C SER A 75 -16.72 10.90 8.39
N ASN A 76 -15.64 10.22 8.77
CA ASN A 76 -14.46 10.77 9.45
C ASN A 76 -13.36 11.25 8.48
N LEU A 77 -13.62 11.28 7.17
CA LEU A 77 -12.66 11.82 6.19
C LEU A 77 -12.39 13.30 6.43
N ASP A 78 -11.10 13.67 6.42
CA ASP A 78 -10.66 15.05 6.52
C ASP A 78 -11.02 15.83 5.24
N ILE A 79 -12.01 16.72 5.37
CA ILE A 79 -12.51 17.56 4.28
C ILE A 79 -11.51 18.61 3.80
N HIS A 80 -10.47 18.89 4.57
CA HIS A 80 -9.43 19.87 4.22
C HIS A 80 -8.25 19.22 3.47
N LYS A 81 -8.28 17.90 3.31
CA LYS A 81 -7.25 17.18 2.57
C LYS A 81 -7.37 17.46 1.07
N SER A 82 -6.23 17.49 0.39
CA SER A 82 -6.20 17.68 -1.06
C SER A 82 -6.96 16.57 -1.78
N MET A 83 -7.60 16.92 -2.88
CA MET A 83 -8.24 15.99 -3.81
C MET A 83 -7.25 14.91 -4.25
N ASN A 84 -7.67 13.65 -4.26
CA ASN A 84 -6.82 12.57 -4.79
C ASN A 84 -6.58 12.79 -6.31
N PRO A 85 -5.60 12.09 -6.91
CA PRO A 85 -5.33 12.18 -8.36
C PRO A 85 -6.53 11.80 -9.24
N ASP A 86 -7.50 11.09 -8.66
CA ASP A 86 -8.80 10.74 -9.24
C ASP A 86 -9.78 11.92 -9.33
N GLY A 87 -9.45 13.08 -8.76
CA GLY A 87 -10.34 14.23 -8.74
C GLY A 87 -11.49 14.13 -7.73
N MET A 88 -11.43 13.17 -6.79
CA MET A 88 -12.49 13.02 -5.78
C MET A 88 -12.16 13.80 -4.52
N HIS A 89 -13.00 14.80 -4.23
CA HIS A 89 -12.89 15.60 -3.03
C HIS A 89 -13.39 14.81 -1.81
N PRO A 90 -12.68 14.79 -0.66
CA PRO A 90 -13.08 14.04 0.53
C PRO A 90 -14.49 14.38 1.04
N TRP A 91 -14.92 15.64 0.89
CA TRP A 91 -16.30 16.06 1.18
C TRP A 91 -17.37 15.30 0.38
N VAL A 92 -17.11 14.98 -0.88
CA VAL A 92 -18.06 14.23 -1.74
C VAL A 92 -18.18 12.80 -1.23
N LEU A 93 -17.06 12.17 -0.85
CA LEU A 93 -17.07 10.84 -0.25
C LEU A 93 -17.82 10.79 1.09
N ARG A 94 -17.69 11.84 1.89
CA ARG A 94 -18.43 12.00 3.15
C ARG A 94 -19.94 12.14 2.91
N GLU A 95 -20.35 12.96 1.95
CA GLU A 95 -21.77 13.12 1.60
C GLU A 95 -22.38 11.84 1.04
N LEU A 96 -21.59 11.07 0.28
CA LEU A 96 -22.01 9.82 -0.32
C LEU A 96 -21.83 8.59 0.59
N ALA A 97 -21.41 8.77 1.85
CA ALA A 97 -21.04 7.67 2.74
C ALA A 97 -22.14 6.60 2.85
N GLU A 98 -23.40 6.99 3.03
CA GLU A 98 -24.55 6.07 3.10
C GLU A 98 -24.77 5.28 1.81
N VAL A 99 -24.43 5.85 0.66
CA VAL A 99 -24.66 5.23 -0.66
C VAL A 99 -23.51 4.31 -1.03
N ILE A 100 -22.27 4.68 -0.69
CA ILE A 100 -21.07 3.94 -1.11
C ILE A 100 -20.55 2.96 -0.06
N ALA A 101 -20.96 3.06 1.21
CA ALA A 101 -20.53 2.14 2.27
C ALA A 101 -20.84 0.69 1.92
N ARG A 102 -22.08 0.39 1.50
CA ARG A 102 -22.48 -0.97 1.13
C ARG A 102 -21.76 -1.52 -0.11
N PRO A 103 -21.65 -0.79 -1.24
CA PRO A 103 -20.81 -1.22 -2.36
C PRO A 103 -19.36 -1.51 -1.96
N LEU A 104 -18.74 -0.64 -1.15
CA LEU A 104 -17.36 -0.82 -0.71
C LEU A 104 -17.21 -2.03 0.21
N PHE A 105 -18.12 -2.21 1.17
CA PHE A 105 -18.17 -3.39 2.04
C PHE A 105 -18.20 -4.69 1.22
N ILE A 106 -19.07 -4.77 0.19
CA ILE A 106 -19.17 -5.96 -0.67
C ILE A 106 -17.86 -6.22 -1.45
N ILE A 107 -17.16 -5.17 -1.89
CA ILE A 107 -15.87 -5.31 -2.60
C ILE A 107 -14.81 -5.85 -1.63
N PHE A 108 -14.70 -5.30 -0.42
CA PHE A 108 -13.72 -5.74 0.58
C PHE A 108 -14.03 -7.13 1.13
N ALA A 109 -15.31 -7.50 1.29
CA ALA A 109 -15.71 -8.82 1.77
C ALA A 109 -15.49 -9.94 0.73
N LYS A 110 -15.25 -9.60 -0.53
CA LYS A 110 -15.08 -10.56 -1.64
C LYS A 110 -13.65 -10.57 -2.23
N SER A 111 -12.75 -9.74 -1.71
CA SER A 111 -11.40 -9.56 -2.23
C SER A 111 -10.37 -10.45 -1.56
#